data_AF-A0A7K2B391-F1
#
_entry.id   AF-A0A7K2B391-F1
#
_cell.length_a   1.000
_cell.length_b   1.000
_cell.length_c   1.000
_cell.angle_alpha   90.00
_cell.angle_beta   90.00
_cell.angle_gamma   90.00
#
_symmetry.space_group_name_H-M   'P 1'
#
loop_
_entity.id
_entity.type
_entity.pdbx_description
1 polymer ?
#
loop_
_entity_poly.entity_id
_entity_poly.type
_entity_poly.pdbx_seq_one_letter_code
_entity_poly.pdbx_strand_id
1 'polypeptide(L)' 'MPTRFSSRQIETIDRLVAAGIGDTRSAVIRLAVKHLAESVERERIGKAIADSYRAQPQTVDDDAQAMANAIAMTEAEPW' A
#
# COMPACT_ATOMS: atom_id res chain seq x y z
N MET A 1 24.94 3.53 -15.63
CA MET A 1 25.85 4.09 -14.61
C MET A 1 25.87 3.16 -13.39
N PRO A 2 27.02 2.72 -12.85
CA PRO A 2 27.04 1.88 -11.65
C PRO A 2 26.68 2.70 -10.40
N THR A 3 25.73 2.22 -9.62
CA THR A 3 25.36 2.80 -8.31
C THR A 3 26.34 2.32 -7.25
N ARG A 4 26.96 3.25 -6.53
CA ARG A 4 27.90 2.92 -5.44
C ARG A 4 27.14 2.75 -4.12
N PHE A 5 27.48 1.68 -3.40
CA PHE A 5 26.99 1.40 -2.05
C PHE A 5 28.15 1.52 -1.06
N SER A 6 27.85 1.97 0.15
CA SER A 6 28.81 1.93 1.26
C SER A 6 29.03 0.50 1.74
N SER A 7 30.14 0.24 2.43
CA SER A 7 30.43 -1.09 2.99
C SER A 7 29.30 -1.59 3.90
N ARG A 8 28.70 -0.70 4.70
CA ARG A 8 27.56 -1.02 5.58
C ARG A 8 26.30 -1.38 4.80
N GLN A 9 26.05 -0.74 3.66
CA GLN A 9 24.93 -1.09 2.79
C GLN A 9 25.15 -2.46 2.15
N ILE A 10 26.37 -2.75 1.70
CA ILE A 10 26.73 -4.08 1.16
C ILE A 10 26.52 -5.17 2.22
N GLU A 11 27.02 -4.96 3.45
CA GLU A 11 26.82 -5.90 4.56
C GLU A 11 25.33 -6.13 4.86
N THR A 12 24.51 -5.08 4.79
CA THR A 12 23.07 -5.21 4.98
C THR A 12 22.42 -6.03 3.88
N ILE A 13 22.80 -5.81 2.61
CA ILE A 13 22.31 -6.60 1.48
C ILE A 13 22.75 -8.06 1.63
N ASP A 14 23.99 -8.31 2.05
CA ASP A 14 24.52 -9.67 2.27
C ASP A 14 23.75 -10.42 3.35
N ARG A 15 23.42 -9.75 4.46
CA ARG A 15 22.57 -10.36 5.51
C ARG A 15 21.19 -10.73 4.99
N LEU A 16 20.60 -9.92 4.12
CA LEU A 16 19.29 -10.20 3.52
C LEU A 16 19.36 -11.39 2.56
N VAL A 17 20.43 -11.51 1.77
CA VAL A 17 20.66 -12.70 0.93
C VAL A 17 20.85 -13.94 1.81
N ALA A 18 21.67 -13.87 2.85
CA ALA A 18 21.91 -14.97 3.78
C ALA A 18 20.64 -15.41 4.52
N ALA A 19 19.71 -14.49 4.77
CA ALA A 19 18.39 -14.76 5.34
C ALA A 19 17.38 -15.32 4.31
N GLY A 20 17.77 -15.51 3.05
CA GLY A 20 16.91 -16.05 2.00
C GLY A 20 15.89 -15.07 1.42
N ILE A 21 16.02 -13.77 1.70
CA ILE A 21 15.09 -12.73 1.18
C ILE A 21 15.22 -12.57 -0.34
N GLY A 22 16.38 -12.90 -0.90
CA GLY A 22 16.56 -13.02 -2.34
C GLY A 22 17.83 -13.78 -2.68
N ASP A 23 17.81 -14.49 -3.81
CA ASP A 23 18.90 -15.40 -4.22
C ASP A 23 20.22 -14.67 -4.53
N THR A 24 20.16 -13.37 -4.80
CA THR A 24 21.31 -12.54 -5.12
C THR A 24 21.15 -11.12 -4.57
N ARG A 25 22.26 -10.39 -4.42
CA ARG A 25 22.25 -8.97 -4.06
C ARG A 25 21.32 -8.15 -4.97
N SER A 26 21.37 -8.40 -6.28
CA SER A 26 20.52 -7.71 -7.26
C SER A 26 19.05 -8.04 -7.08
N ALA A 27 18.70 -9.28 -6.69
CA ALA A 27 17.32 -9.64 -6.40
C ALA A 27 16.80 -8.89 -5.16
N VAL A 28 17.61 -8.84 -4.09
CA VAL A 28 17.28 -8.06 -2.88
C VAL A 28 17.12 -6.57 -3.20
N ILE A 29 18.01 -5.99 -4.00
CA ILE A 29 17.92 -4.57 -4.40
C ILE A 29 16.63 -4.31 -5.19
N ARG A 30 16.29 -5.17 -6.17
CA ARG A 30 15.04 -5.03 -6.93
C ARG A 30 13.81 -5.14 -6.04
N LEU A 31 13.82 -6.07 -5.09
CA LEU A 31 12.74 -6.25 -4.13
C LEU A 31 12.59 -4.99 -3.24
N ALA A 32 13.70 -4.45 -2.74
CA ALA A 32 13.70 -3.23 -1.93
C ALA A 32 13.14 -2.02 -2.70
N VAL A 33 13.55 -1.84 -3.98
CA VAL A 33 13.03 -0.76 -4.83
C VAL A 33 11.52 -0.92 -5.04
N LYS A 34 11.05 -2.13 -5.34
CA LYS A 34 9.62 -2.42 -5.50
C LYS A 34 8.84 -2.06 -4.24
N HIS A 35 9.29 -2.53 -3.08
CA HIS A 35 8.61 -2.24 -1.81
C HIS A 35 8.59 -0.75 -1.47
N LEU A 36 9.68 -0.03 -1.74
CA LEU A 36 9.71 1.42 -1.55
C LEU A 36 8.69 2.12 -2.45
N ALA A 37 8.62 1.75 -3.73
CA ALA A 37 7.65 2.30 -4.66
C ALA A 37 6.20 2.04 -4.20
N GLU A 38 5.90 0.81 -3.80
CA GLU A 38 4.58 0.43 -3.27
C GLU A 38 4.22 1.15 -1.96
N SER A 39 5.21 1.43 -1.11
CA SER A 39 5.00 2.18 0.13
C SER A 39 4.65 3.64 -0.15
N VAL A 40 5.41 4.29 -1.03
CA VAL A 40 5.17 5.69 -1.42
C VAL A 40 3.81 5.83 -2.09
N GLU A 41 3.46 4.90 -2.99
CA GLU A 41 2.18 4.97 -3.69
C GLU A 41 0.99 4.76 -2.74
N ARG A 42 1.10 3.81 -1.80
CA ARG A 42 0.07 3.60 -0.77
C ARG A 42 -0.11 4.82 0.13
N GLU A 43 0.98 5.47 0.53
CA GLU A 43 0.93 6.69 1.33
C GLU A 43 0.25 7.83 0.55
N ARG A 44 0.62 8.01 -0.73
CA ARG A 44 0.02 9.02 -1.61
C ARG A 44 -1.49 8.80 -1.78
N ILE A 45 -1.91 7.57 -2.04
CA ILE A 45 -3.33 7.21 -2.17
C ILE A 45 -4.07 7.43 -0.85
N GLY A 46 -3.52 6.95 0.27
CA GLY A 46 -4.13 7.12 1.59
C GLY A 46 -4.32 8.59 1.96
N LYS A 47 -3.32 9.43 1.65
CA LYS A 47 -3.44 10.88 1.80
C LYS A 47 -4.56 11.46 0.93
N ALA A 48 -4.63 11.09 -0.34
CA ALA A 48 -5.66 11.56 -1.25
C ALA A 48 -7.08 11.18 -0.76
N ILE A 49 -7.27 9.95 -0.27
CA ILE A 49 -8.54 9.49 0.30
C ILE A 49 -8.90 10.33 1.54
N ALA A 50 -7.97 10.48 2.49
CA ALA A 50 -8.21 11.25 3.71
C ALA A 50 -8.51 12.73 3.41
N ASP A 51 -7.80 13.33 2.46
CA ASP A 51 -8.03 14.71 2.03
C ASP A 51 -9.40 14.85 1.33
N SER A 52 -9.83 13.85 0.56
CA SER A 52 -11.17 13.84 -0.06
C SER A 52 -12.28 13.85 0.97
N TYR A 53 -12.20 13.03 2.03
CA TYR A 53 -13.21 13.04 3.10
C TYR A 53 -13.28 14.38 3.85
N ARG A 54 -12.17 15.13 3.93
CA ARG A 54 -12.17 16.48 4.51
C ARG A 54 -12.74 17.52 3.56
N ALA A 55 -12.43 17.42 2.27
CA ALA A 55 -12.86 18.38 1.26
C ALA A 55 -14.36 18.23 0.93
N GLN A 56 -14.87 17.00 0.96
CA GLN A 56 -16.28 16.67 0.76
C GLN A 56 -16.73 15.75 1.90
N PRO A 57 -17.09 16.32 3.06
CA PRO A 57 -17.68 15.55 4.15
C PRO A 57 -18.95 14.85 3.67
N GLN A 58 -19.16 13.60 4.10
CA GLN A 58 -20.42 12.91 3.87
C GLN A 58 -21.58 13.69 4.46
N THR A 59 -22.68 13.71 3.73
CA THR A 59 -23.93 14.34 4.15
C THR A 59 -24.84 13.33 4.83
N VAL A 60 -25.83 13.83 5.57
CA VAL A 60 -26.87 12.99 6.19
C VAL A 60 -27.66 12.20 5.14
N ASP A 61 -27.82 12.77 3.94
CA ASP A 61 -28.50 12.11 2.83
C ASP A 61 -27.66 10.95 2.26
N ASP A 62 -26.33 11.07 2.23
CA ASP A 62 -25.43 9.99 1.84
C ASP A 62 -25.55 8.81 2.82
N ASP A 63 -25.62 9.09 4.12
CA ASP A 63 -25.81 8.07 5.16
C ASP A 63 -27.18 7.39 5.06
N ALA A 64 -28.24 8.18 4.82
CA ALA A 64 -29.59 7.65 4.62
C ALA A 64 -29.66 6.73 3.39
N GLN A 65 -29.02 7.13 2.28
CA GLN A 65 -28.95 6.31 1.08
C GLN A 65 -28.13 5.04 1.29
N ALA A 66 -27.00 5.12 2.00
CA ALA A 66 -26.18 3.95 2.33
C ALA A 66 -26.97 2.93 3.18
N MET A 67 -27.75 3.40 4.15
CA MET A 67 -28.60 2.55 4.98
C MET A 67 -29.72 1.89 4.17
N ALA A 68 -30.40 2.65 3.31
CA ALA A 68 -31.45 2.12 2.44
C ALA A 68 -30.91 1.03 1.51
N ASN A 69 -29.71 1.24 0.93
CA ASN A 69 -29.05 0.25 0.10
C ASN A 69 -28.69 -1.02 0.89
N ALA A 70 -28.19 -0.89 2.12
CA ALA A 70 -27.85 -2.04 2.95
C ALA A 70 -29.08 -2.89 3.32
N ILE A 71 -30.22 -2.24 3.60
CA ILE A 71 -31.51 -2.90 3.82
C ILE A 71 -31.96 -3.62 2.55
N ALA A 72 -31.94 -2.95 1.39
CA ALA A 72 -32.36 -3.54 0.13
C ALA A 72 -31.49 -4.74 -0.28
N MET A 73 -30.17 -4.66 -0.07
CA MET A 73 -29.26 -5.79 -0.30
C MET A 73 -29.58 -6.96 0.62
N THR A 74 -29.93 -6.66 1.88
CA THR A 74 -30.35 -7.68 2.84
C THR A 74 -31.64 -8.34 2.32
N GLU A 75 -32.69 -7.59 2.05
CA GLU A 75 -33.97 -8.13 1.57
C GLU A 75 -33.90 -8.92 0.24
N ALA A 76 -32.89 -8.67 -0.59
CA ALA A 76 -32.70 -9.32 -1.89
C ALA A 76 -32.05 -10.71 -1.82
N GLU A 77 -31.47 -11.08 -0.68
CA GLU A 77 -30.79 -12.37 -0.52
C GLU A 77 -31.81 -13.49 -0.21
N PRO A 78 -31.64 -14.70 -0.79
CA PRO A 78 -32.64 -15.77 -0.75
C PRO A 78 -32.43 -16.70 0.45
N TRP A 79 -32.35 -16.13 1.64
CA TRP A 79 -32.32 -16.92 2.88
C TRP A 79 -33.70 -17.40 3.34
#